data_AF-A0A2V9I4T0-F1
#
_entry.id   AF-A0A2V9I4T0-F1
#
_cell.length_a   1.000
_cell.length_b   1.000
_cell.length_c   1.000
_cell.angle_alpha   90.00
_cell.angle_beta   90.00
_cell.angle_gamma   90.00
#
_symmetry.space_group_name_H-M   'P 1'
#
loop_
_entity.id
_entity.type
_entity.pdbx_description
1 polymer ?
#
loop_
_entity_poly.entity_id
_entity_poly.type
_entity_poly.pdbx_seq_one_letter_code
_entity_poly.pdbx_strand_id
1 'polypeptide(L)'
;MYGGLVDSSFRPLKTHERELLEKLLEPEFPGRDELRQQLNSVTAKQILEDGTLALQCDSHHPAPVKWRIPTEGECRDAEGAALHVLLHVVDGFMTELEIYKDGQSELHELPSARDLSLFTPYGEAGVEPGGACGLVHKSEKEKQGDVVDSSFRPLKTHERELLEKLLEPEFPGRDELRLQLNSVTAKQIFEDGTLALQCGLTHPAPVKSRVPVEGECRDADGGPISVFLHVVDGFMNELEIVKYDHSKIVKQPSAHDLVVLV
;
A
#
# COMPACT_ATOMS: atom_id res chain seq x y z
N MET A 1 -4.48 -10.52 33.07
CA MET A 1 -5.47 -10.84 32.03
C MET A 1 -5.96 -9.52 31.47
N TYR A 2 -5.26 -8.96 30.49
CA TYR A 2 -5.71 -7.75 29.78
C TYR A 2 -6.23 -8.23 28.43
N GLY A 3 -7.56 -8.28 28.30
CA GLY A 3 -8.20 -8.38 26.99
C GLY A 3 -7.90 -7.08 26.26
N GLY A 4 -7.05 -7.15 25.24
CA GLY A 4 -6.99 -6.10 24.24
C GLY A 4 -8.41 -5.91 23.71
N LEU A 5 -8.85 -4.65 23.63
CA LEU A 5 -10.10 -4.30 22.98
C LEU A 5 -10.09 -4.93 21.58
N VAL A 6 -10.87 -5.99 21.41
CA VAL A 6 -11.16 -6.54 20.09
C VAL A 6 -11.90 -5.43 19.37
N ASP A 7 -11.29 -4.83 18.35
CA ASP A 7 -12.02 -3.93 17.45
C ASP A 7 -13.12 -4.77 16.79
N SER A 8 -14.35 -4.59 17.26
CA SER A 8 -15.52 -5.35 16.81
C SER A 8 -15.90 -5.08 15.36
N SER A 9 -15.20 -4.16 14.67
CA SER A 9 -15.41 -3.89 13.25
C SER A 9 -14.74 -4.91 12.32
N PHE A 10 -13.77 -5.68 12.81
CA PHE A 10 -13.20 -6.80 12.06
C PHE A 10 -14.14 -8.01 12.11
N ARG A 11 -14.33 -8.62 10.94
CA ARG A 11 -15.20 -9.78 10.74
C ARG A 11 -14.50 -10.88 9.94
N PRO A 12 -15.02 -12.12 9.94
CA PRO A 12 -14.57 -13.11 8.97
C PRO A 12 -14.66 -12.60 7.53
N LEU A 13 -13.73 -13.07 6.69
CA LEU A 13 -13.75 -12.82 5.25
C LEU A 13 -15.06 -13.31 4.64
N LYS A 14 -15.64 -12.51 3.74
CA LYS A 14 -16.68 -12.97 2.82
C LYS A 14 -16.07 -13.93 1.80
N THR A 15 -16.91 -14.72 1.14
CA THR A 15 -16.47 -15.70 0.13
C THR A 15 -15.58 -15.07 -0.94
N HIS A 16 -16.01 -13.96 -1.55
CA HIS A 16 -15.23 -13.30 -2.60
C HIS A 16 -13.88 -12.74 -2.11
N GLU A 17 -13.82 -12.18 -0.89
CA GLU A 17 -12.60 -11.64 -0.29
C GLU A 17 -11.58 -12.75 -0.03
N ARG A 18 -12.07 -13.92 0.42
CA ARG A 18 -11.25 -15.13 0.57
C ARG A 18 -10.75 -15.64 -0.78
N GLU A 19 -11.62 -15.71 -1.79
CA GLU A 19 -11.25 -16.15 -3.13
C GLU A 19 -10.16 -15.26 -3.75
N LEU A 20 -10.24 -13.93 -3.57
CA LEU A 20 -9.19 -13.00 -4.01
C LEU A 20 -7.85 -13.28 -3.32
N LEU A 21 -7.85 -13.45 -2.00
CA LEU A 21 -6.62 -13.76 -1.25
C LEU A 21 -6.05 -15.13 -1.63
N GLU A 22 -6.89 -16.16 -1.81
CA GLU A 22 -6.45 -17.47 -2.26
C GLU A 22 -5.83 -17.40 -3.66
N LYS A 23 -6.45 -16.63 -4.56
CA LYS A 23 -5.95 -16.38 -5.90
C LYS A 23 -4.59 -15.68 -5.91
N LEU A 24 -4.43 -14.61 -5.13
CA LEU A 24 -3.16 -13.90 -4.99
C LEU A 24 -2.05 -14.81 -4.45
N LEU A 25 -2.39 -15.83 -3.65
CA LEU A 25 -1.43 -16.81 -3.15
C LEU A 25 -1.23 -18.03 -4.06
N GLU A 26 -1.67 -18.02 -5.31
CA GLU A 26 -1.37 -19.08 -6.28
C GLU A 26 0.11 -19.15 -6.71
N PRO A 27 0.78 -18.04 -7.09
CA PRO A 27 2.17 -18.06 -7.55
C PRO A 27 3.12 -18.58 -6.47
N GLU A 28 4.23 -19.21 -6.84
CA GLU A 28 5.27 -19.64 -5.89
C GLU A 28 6.19 -18.45 -5.52
N PHE A 29 6.35 -18.18 -4.23
CA PHE A 29 7.30 -17.17 -3.73
C PHE A 29 7.67 -17.43 -2.25
N PRO A 30 8.82 -16.92 -1.77
CA PRO A 30 9.22 -17.02 -0.37
C PRO A 30 8.16 -16.44 0.57
N GLY A 31 7.71 -17.25 1.54
CA GLY A 31 6.72 -16.85 2.54
C GLY A 31 5.26 -17.15 2.19
N ARG A 32 4.97 -17.68 1.00
CA ARG A 32 3.60 -18.00 0.57
C ARG A 32 2.89 -18.99 1.49
N ASP A 33 3.60 -20.02 1.95
CA ASP A 33 2.97 -21.07 2.77
C ASP A 33 2.62 -20.54 4.16
N GLU A 34 3.45 -19.66 4.72
CA GLU A 34 3.14 -18.91 5.94
C GLU A 34 1.92 -18.00 5.74
N LEU A 35 1.83 -17.29 4.60
CA LEU A 35 0.65 -16.49 4.26
C LEU A 35 -0.62 -17.34 4.13
N ARG A 36 -0.55 -18.52 3.49
CA ARG A 36 -1.67 -19.47 3.44
C ARG A 36 -2.09 -19.96 4.82
N GLN A 37 -1.13 -20.16 5.73
CA GLN A 37 -1.44 -20.48 7.12
C GLN A 37 -2.15 -19.32 7.83
N GLN A 38 -1.67 -18.08 7.64
CA GLN A 38 -2.30 -16.88 8.20
C GLN A 38 -3.76 -16.74 7.74
N LEU A 39 -4.04 -16.99 6.46
CA LEU A 39 -5.36 -16.89 5.83
C LEU A 39 -6.47 -17.71 6.52
N ASN A 40 -6.10 -18.77 7.25
CA ASN A 40 -7.06 -19.56 8.05
C ASN A 40 -7.68 -18.78 9.21
N SER A 41 -7.04 -17.69 9.64
CA SER A 41 -7.45 -16.87 10.78
C SER A 41 -7.68 -15.39 10.42
N VAL A 42 -7.58 -15.04 9.14
CA VAL A 42 -7.74 -13.64 8.71
C VAL A 42 -9.16 -13.17 8.99
N THR A 43 -9.23 -12.00 9.63
CA THR A 43 -10.43 -11.16 9.71
C THR A 43 -10.16 -9.86 8.99
N ALA A 44 -11.23 -9.25 8.49
CA ALA A 44 -11.16 -8.07 7.64
C ALA A 44 -12.14 -6.99 8.12
N LYS A 45 -11.77 -5.74 7.88
CA LYS A 45 -12.61 -4.55 8.01
C LYS A 45 -12.52 -3.80 6.68
N GLN A 46 -13.67 -3.55 6.05
CA GLN A 46 -13.69 -2.71 4.86
C GLN A 46 -13.43 -1.27 5.28
N ILE A 47 -12.41 -0.66 4.69
CA ILE A 47 -11.96 0.69 5.03
C ILE A 47 -12.30 1.72 3.95
N LEU A 48 -12.66 1.27 2.73
CA LEU A 48 -13.04 2.13 1.62
C LEU A 48 -14.21 1.56 0.81
N GLU A 49 -14.90 2.43 0.08
CA GLU A 49 -16.07 2.06 -0.74
C GLU A 49 -15.70 1.18 -1.94
N ASP A 50 -14.47 1.29 -2.44
CA ASP A 50 -13.90 0.46 -3.52
C ASP A 50 -13.71 -1.02 -3.15
N GLY A 51 -13.93 -1.38 -1.87
CA GLY A 51 -13.80 -2.74 -1.36
C GLY A 51 -12.46 -3.04 -0.70
N THR A 52 -11.54 -2.08 -0.62
CA THR A 52 -10.27 -2.21 0.11
C THR A 52 -10.50 -2.61 1.57
N LEU A 53 -9.73 -3.60 2.03
CA LEU A 53 -9.86 -4.21 3.35
C LEU A 53 -8.59 -4.05 4.17
N ALA A 54 -8.71 -3.53 5.39
CA ALA A 54 -7.72 -3.79 6.43
C ALA A 54 -7.84 -5.25 6.87
N LEU A 55 -6.70 -5.94 7.02
CA LEU A 55 -6.61 -7.34 7.41
C LEU A 55 -5.87 -7.49 8.74
N GLN A 56 -6.28 -8.47 9.53
CA GLN A 56 -5.50 -8.94 10.68
C GLN A 56 -5.63 -10.47 10.77
N CYS A 57 -4.61 -11.13 11.31
CA CYS A 57 -4.64 -12.58 11.52
C CYS A 57 -4.14 -12.94 12.92
N ASP A 58 -4.61 -14.08 13.43
CA ASP A 58 -4.22 -14.63 14.74
C ASP A 58 -3.00 -15.56 14.64
N SER A 59 -2.10 -15.30 13.68
CA SER A 59 -0.86 -16.05 13.50
C SER A 59 0.32 -15.41 14.24
N HIS A 60 1.30 -16.22 14.58
CA HIS A 60 2.58 -15.77 15.12
C HIS A 60 3.76 -16.08 14.21
N HIS A 61 3.51 -16.65 13.02
CA HIS A 61 4.53 -17.00 12.05
C HIS A 61 4.58 -15.93 10.96
N PRO A 62 5.59 -15.03 10.99
CA PRO A 62 5.77 -14.05 9.93
C PRO A 62 6.22 -14.75 8.64
N ALA A 63 5.63 -14.36 7.52
CA ALA A 63 6.06 -14.76 6.20
C ALA A 63 7.37 -14.05 5.82
N PRO A 64 8.43 -14.76 5.41
CA PRO A 64 9.69 -14.16 4.97
C PRO A 64 9.60 -13.58 3.54
N VAL A 65 8.58 -12.75 3.28
CA VAL A 65 8.49 -11.99 2.04
C VAL A 65 9.55 -10.89 2.04
N LYS A 66 10.20 -10.71 0.89
CA LYS A 66 11.17 -9.63 0.65
C LYS A 66 10.49 -8.30 0.34
N TRP A 67 9.33 -8.36 -0.32
CA TRP A 67 8.59 -7.20 -0.83
C TRP A 67 7.27 -7.05 -0.08
N ARG A 68 6.86 -5.80 0.18
CA ARG A 68 5.58 -5.48 0.83
C ARG A 68 4.41 -6.08 0.07
N ILE A 69 4.44 -5.98 -1.25
CA ILE A 69 3.46 -6.58 -2.15
C ILE A 69 4.12 -7.82 -2.76
N PRO A 70 3.97 -9.01 -2.16
CA PRO A 70 4.54 -10.23 -2.73
C PRO A 70 3.82 -10.70 -3.98
N THR A 71 2.58 -10.27 -4.18
CA THR A 71 1.72 -10.62 -5.32
C THR A 71 0.68 -9.55 -5.58
N GLU A 72 0.41 -9.33 -6.85
CA GLU A 72 -0.59 -8.42 -7.39
C GLU A 72 -1.44 -9.16 -8.42
N GLY A 73 -2.73 -8.82 -8.50
CA GLY A 73 -3.61 -9.24 -9.58
C GLY A 73 -4.10 -8.04 -10.37
N GLU A 74 -4.01 -8.10 -11.70
CA GLU A 74 -4.63 -7.11 -12.59
C GLU A 74 -5.86 -7.71 -13.26
N CYS A 75 -6.95 -6.97 -13.34
CA CYS A 75 -8.05 -7.23 -14.26
C CYS A 75 -8.54 -5.93 -14.91
N ARG A 76 -9.59 -6.01 -15.73
CA ARG A 76 -10.20 -4.84 -16.37
C ARG A 76 -11.57 -4.61 -15.76
N ASP A 77 -11.92 -3.35 -15.50
CA ASP A 77 -13.28 -2.99 -15.15
C ASP A 77 -14.21 -3.04 -16.40
N ALA A 78 -15.50 -2.76 -16.19
CA ALA A 78 -16.49 -2.74 -17.27
C ALA A 78 -16.21 -1.69 -18.36
N GLU A 79 -15.42 -0.65 -18.06
CA GLU A 79 -15.05 0.44 -18.97
C GLU A 79 -13.67 0.22 -19.62
N GLY A 80 -12.94 -0.83 -19.23
CA GLY A 80 -11.62 -1.20 -19.73
C GLY A 80 -10.43 -0.60 -18.97
N ALA A 81 -10.67 0.17 -17.89
CA ALA A 81 -9.62 0.64 -17.00
C ALA A 81 -8.97 -0.54 -16.27
N ALA A 82 -7.67 -0.44 -15.98
CA ALA A 82 -7.01 -1.47 -15.20
C ALA A 82 -7.45 -1.39 -13.73
N LEU A 83 -7.71 -2.55 -13.15
CA LEU A 83 -7.97 -2.75 -11.74
C LEU A 83 -6.86 -3.59 -11.17
N HIS A 84 -6.25 -3.11 -10.10
CA HIS A 84 -5.17 -3.75 -9.39
C HIS A 84 -5.69 -4.24 -8.03
N VAL A 85 -5.35 -5.48 -7.70
CA VAL A 85 -5.66 -6.11 -6.42
C VAL A 85 -4.35 -6.50 -5.76
N LEU A 86 -3.95 -5.78 -4.72
CA LEU A 86 -2.65 -5.90 -4.09
C LEU A 86 -2.78 -6.48 -2.69
N LEU A 87 -1.97 -7.50 -2.38
CA LEU A 87 -1.83 -8.00 -1.01
C LEU A 87 -0.68 -7.27 -0.33
N HIS A 88 -0.95 -6.44 0.66
CA HIS A 88 0.12 -5.85 1.47
C HIS A 88 0.46 -6.76 2.65
N VAL A 89 1.76 -7.00 2.81
CA VAL A 89 2.36 -7.75 3.90
C VAL A 89 3.38 -6.86 4.60
N VAL A 90 3.14 -6.60 5.88
CA VAL A 90 4.03 -5.80 6.73
C VAL A 90 4.54 -6.69 7.85
N ASP A 91 5.86 -6.70 8.06
CA ASP A 91 6.54 -7.55 9.04
C ASP A 91 6.21 -9.05 8.90
N GLY A 92 5.92 -9.46 7.68
CA GLY A 92 5.52 -10.82 7.34
C GLY A 92 4.08 -11.15 7.67
N PHE A 93 3.21 -10.20 8.01
CA PHE A 93 1.79 -10.43 8.27
C PHE A 93 0.91 -9.77 7.22
N MET A 94 -0.17 -10.44 6.80
CA MET A 94 -1.20 -9.81 5.97
C MET A 94 -1.81 -8.62 6.71
N THR A 95 -1.71 -7.45 6.10
CA THR A 95 -2.27 -6.22 6.68
C THR A 95 -3.35 -5.60 5.82
N GLU A 96 -3.36 -5.88 4.51
CA GLU A 96 -4.33 -5.25 3.61
C GLU A 96 -4.57 -6.03 2.32
N LEU A 97 -5.80 -5.94 1.84
CA LEU A 97 -6.16 -6.22 0.45
C LEU A 97 -6.59 -4.90 -0.18
N GLU A 98 -5.70 -4.29 -0.97
CA GLU A 98 -5.95 -3.03 -1.66
C GLU A 98 -6.60 -3.29 -3.03
N ILE A 99 -7.66 -2.54 -3.32
CA ILE A 99 -8.28 -2.48 -4.65
C ILE A 99 -8.04 -1.07 -5.18
N TYR A 100 -7.27 -0.99 -6.25
CA TYR A 100 -6.91 0.26 -6.90
C TYR A 100 -7.35 0.22 -8.36
N LYS A 101 -7.84 1.34 -8.89
CA LYS A 101 -8.25 1.49 -10.28
C LYS A 101 -7.44 2.61 -10.89
N ASP A 102 -6.92 2.39 -12.09
CA ASP A 102 -6.26 3.44 -12.85
C ASP A 102 -7.21 4.61 -13.09
N GLY A 103 -6.80 5.81 -12.69
CA GLY A 103 -7.56 7.04 -12.83
C GLY A 103 -8.64 7.25 -11.76
N GLN A 104 -9.53 8.21 -12.00
CA GLN A 104 -10.44 8.74 -10.97
C GLN A 104 -11.92 8.35 -11.16
N SER A 105 -12.25 7.46 -12.10
CA SER A 105 -13.64 7.03 -12.30
C SER A 105 -14.07 6.00 -11.28
N GLU A 106 -15.37 5.98 -10.95
CA GLU A 106 -15.90 5.09 -9.93
C GLU A 106 -15.72 3.62 -10.31
N LEU A 107 -15.53 2.78 -9.30
CA LEU A 107 -15.52 1.34 -9.49
C LEU A 107 -16.96 0.86 -9.71
N HIS A 108 -17.22 0.28 -10.88
CA HIS A 108 -18.56 -0.22 -11.22
C HIS A 108 -18.83 -1.61 -10.63
N GLU A 109 -17.81 -2.46 -10.54
CA GLU A 109 -17.92 -3.84 -10.07
C GLU A 109 -16.64 -4.23 -9.32
N LEU A 110 -16.78 -5.01 -8.25
CA LEU A 110 -15.65 -5.54 -7.51
C LEU A 110 -14.89 -6.60 -8.35
N PRO A 111 -13.56 -6.66 -8.25
CA PRO A 111 -12.78 -7.66 -8.97
C PRO A 111 -13.14 -9.08 -8.55
N SER A 112 -13.17 -9.98 -9.53
CA SER A 112 -13.34 -11.41 -9.33
C SER A 112 -11.99 -12.10 -9.41
N ALA A 113 -11.74 -13.04 -8.48
CA ALA A 113 -10.54 -13.87 -8.49
C ALA A 113 -10.31 -14.61 -9.83
N ARG A 114 -11.37 -14.89 -10.57
CA ARG A 114 -11.29 -15.62 -11.85
C ARG A 114 -10.71 -14.78 -12.99
N ASP A 115 -10.79 -13.46 -12.87
CA ASP A 115 -10.41 -12.53 -13.93
C ASP A 115 -9.02 -11.91 -13.69
N LEU A 116 -8.39 -12.21 -12.54
CA LEU A 116 -7.05 -11.72 -12.20
C LEU A 116 -5.95 -12.40 -13.02
N SER A 117 -5.18 -11.59 -13.74
CA SER A 117 -3.84 -11.92 -14.20
C SER A 117 -2.86 -11.63 -13.07
N LEU A 118 -2.07 -12.63 -12.66
CA LEU A 118 -1.21 -12.52 -11.49
C LEU A 118 0.21 -12.12 -11.83
N PHE A 119 0.76 -11.22 -11.02
CA PHE A 119 2.12 -10.73 -11.09
C PHE A 119 2.81 -10.95 -9.75
N THR A 120 4.10 -11.28 -9.81
CA THR A 120 4.91 -11.43 -8.62
C THR A 120 6.32 -10.88 -8.86
N PRO A 121 6.87 -10.06 -7.95
CA PRO A 121 8.22 -9.51 -8.07
C PRO A 121 9.34 -10.56 -7.99
N TYR A 122 9.01 -11.82 -7.70
CA TYR A 122 9.99 -12.90 -7.57
C TYR A 122 10.29 -13.61 -8.90
N GLY A 123 9.59 -13.29 -9.98
CA GLY A 123 9.75 -13.94 -11.29
C GLY A 123 9.17 -15.36 -11.35
N GLU A 124 9.47 -16.10 -12.42
CA GLU A 124 9.08 -17.52 -12.54
C GLU A 124 9.86 -18.38 -11.53
N ALA A 125 9.17 -19.34 -10.93
CA ALA A 125 9.72 -20.21 -9.89
C ALA A 125 11.07 -20.83 -10.29
N GLY A 126 12.15 -20.43 -9.60
CA GLY A 126 13.49 -21.00 -9.76
C GLY A 126 14.48 -20.17 -10.60
N VAL A 127 14.11 -18.97 -11.04
CA VAL A 127 15.04 -18.02 -11.65
C VAL A 127 15.22 -16.84 -10.69
N GLU A 128 16.34 -16.81 -9.96
CA GLU A 128 16.78 -15.60 -9.27
C GLU A 128 16.98 -14.49 -10.33
N PRO A 129 16.22 -13.38 -10.31
CA PRO A 129 16.58 -12.24 -11.13
C PRO A 129 17.91 -11.71 -10.56
N GLY A 130 18.96 -11.77 -11.38
CA GLY A 130 20.27 -11.24 -11.05
C GLY A 130 20.17 -9.76 -10.74
N GLY A 131 20.25 -9.40 -9.46
CA GLY A 131 20.17 -8.01 -9.00
C GLY A 131 19.88 -7.92 -7.51
N ALA A 132 20.93 -8.04 -6.71
CA ALA A 132 20.84 -7.87 -5.26
C ALA A 132 20.44 -6.44 -4.86
N CYS A 133 19.32 -6.31 -4.16
CA CYS A 133 19.28 -5.67 -2.84
C CYS A 133 18.22 -6.41 -2.02
N GLY A 134 18.66 -7.07 -0.95
CA GLY A 134 17.80 -7.77 -0.01
C GLY A 134 17.34 -6.81 1.08
N LEU A 135 16.03 -6.73 1.31
CA LEU A 135 15.49 -6.12 2.51
C LEU A 135 15.22 -7.23 3.52
N VAL A 136 16.22 -7.45 4.37
CA VAL A 136 16.04 -8.12 5.65
C VAL A 136 16.10 -7.00 6.67
N HIS A 137 14.99 -6.65 7.31
CA HIS A 137 14.99 -6.22 8.71
C HIS A 137 13.61 -6.38 9.33
N LYS A 138 13.63 -6.95 10.53
CA LYS A 138 12.51 -7.15 11.45
C LYS A 138 12.04 -5.78 11.95
N SER A 139 10.74 -5.46 11.91
CA SER A 139 10.26 -4.42 12.82
C SER A 139 10.25 -4.96 14.25
N GLU A 140 10.72 -4.11 15.15
CA GLU A 140 10.46 -4.27 16.56
C GLU A 140 9.01 -3.86 16.81
N LYS A 141 8.22 -4.80 17.33
CA LYS A 141 6.87 -4.55 17.85
C LYS A 141 6.88 -3.38 18.83
N GLU A 142 6.02 -2.39 18.63
CA GLU A 142 5.39 -1.71 19.75
C GLU A 142 3.87 -1.81 19.66
N LYS A 143 3.29 -2.16 20.81
CA LYS A 143 1.87 -2.41 21.01
C LYS A 143 1.10 -1.10 20.94
N GLN A 144 -0.08 -1.17 20.35
CA GLN A 144 -1.12 -0.15 20.42
C GLN A 144 -1.29 0.36 21.87
N GLY A 145 -0.96 1.63 22.05
CA GLY A 145 -1.09 2.48 23.21
C GLY A 145 -0.50 3.82 22.80
N ASP A 146 -1.06 4.95 23.23
CA ASP A 146 -0.65 6.31 22.86
C ASP A 146 0.82 6.61 23.22
N VAL A 147 1.75 6.03 22.47
CA VAL A 147 3.18 6.26 22.52
C VAL A 147 3.51 6.92 21.20
N VAL A 148 3.96 8.17 21.27
CA VAL A 148 4.54 8.88 20.13
C VAL A 148 5.74 8.04 19.66
N ASP A 149 5.62 7.38 18.51
CA ASP A 149 6.75 6.67 17.89
C ASP A 149 7.82 7.72 17.55
N SER A 150 8.86 7.77 18.38
CA SER A 150 9.96 8.75 18.26
C SER A 150 10.76 8.64 16.96
N SER A 151 10.51 7.62 16.13
CA SER A 151 11.11 7.48 14.80
C SER A 151 10.45 8.33 13.72
N PHE A 152 9.24 8.86 13.96
CA PHE A 152 8.64 9.86 13.09
C PHE A 152 9.34 11.21 13.27
N ARG A 153 9.66 11.83 12.14
CA ARG A 153 10.36 13.13 12.08
C ARG A 153 9.60 14.10 11.18
N PRO A 154 9.89 15.41 11.25
CA PRO A 154 9.43 16.33 10.22
C PRO A 154 9.85 15.85 8.81
N LEU A 155 8.99 16.14 7.83
CA LEU A 155 9.30 15.93 6.41
C LEU A 155 10.61 16.65 6.04
N LYS A 156 11.47 15.99 5.28
CA LYS A 156 12.58 16.67 4.60
C LYS A 156 12.02 17.57 3.50
N THR A 157 12.82 18.54 3.06
CA THR A 157 12.41 19.49 2.01
C THR A 157 11.86 18.80 0.77
N HIS A 158 12.57 17.82 0.20
CA HIS A 158 12.12 17.11 -1.01
C HIS A 158 10.85 16.27 -0.79
N GLU A 159 10.67 15.67 0.39
CA GLU A 159 9.47 14.88 0.73
C GLU A 159 8.25 15.79 0.82
N ARG A 160 8.42 16.98 1.42
CA ARG A 160 7.40 18.03 1.44
C ARG A 160 7.08 18.53 0.03
N GLU A 161 8.10 18.81 -0.79
CA GLU A 161 7.91 19.28 -2.16
C GLU A 161 7.15 18.25 -3.01
N LEU A 162 7.41 16.95 -2.85
CA LEU A 162 6.66 15.89 -3.53
C LEU A 162 5.17 15.90 -3.13
N LEU A 163 4.88 15.99 -1.84
CA LEU A 163 3.50 16.10 -1.35
C LEU A 163 2.82 17.38 -1.85
N GLU A 164 3.50 18.53 -1.82
CA GLU A 164 2.99 19.78 -2.37
C GLU A 164 2.68 19.67 -3.86
N LYS A 165 3.55 19.00 -4.62
CA LYS A 165 3.37 18.73 -6.05
C LYS A 165 2.14 17.87 -6.32
N LEU A 166 2.00 16.74 -5.63
CA LEU A 166 0.83 15.87 -5.71
C LEU A 166 -0.47 16.62 -5.34
N LEU A 167 -0.40 17.58 -4.42
CA LEU A 167 -1.55 18.39 -4.02
C LEU A 167 -1.76 19.63 -4.92
N GLU A 168 -1.07 19.80 -6.06
CA GLU A 168 -1.32 20.91 -6.99
C GLU A 168 -2.71 20.87 -7.66
N PRO A 169 -3.11 19.79 -8.37
CA PRO A 169 -4.38 19.74 -9.08
C PRO A 169 -5.59 19.73 -8.12
N GLU A 170 -6.79 20.03 -8.62
CA GLU A 170 -8.02 20.02 -7.84
C GLU A 170 -8.64 18.62 -7.76
N PHE A 171 -8.94 18.17 -6.54
CA PHE A 171 -9.70 16.95 -6.26
C PHE A 171 -10.39 17.02 -4.89
N PRO A 172 -11.44 16.22 -4.62
CA PRO A 172 -12.14 16.21 -3.34
C PRO A 172 -11.20 15.92 -2.15
N GLY A 173 -11.23 16.77 -1.13
CA GLY A 173 -10.41 16.62 0.09
C GLY A 173 -9.00 17.23 0.00
N ARG A 174 -8.59 17.78 -1.14
CA ARG A 174 -7.25 18.37 -1.33
C ARG A 174 -6.93 19.47 -0.32
N ASP A 175 -7.87 20.38 -0.05
CA ASP A 175 -7.60 21.53 0.79
C ASP A 175 -7.43 21.11 2.26
N GLU A 176 -8.17 20.11 2.72
CA GLU A 176 -7.97 19.44 3.99
C GLU A 176 -6.60 18.75 4.06
N LEU A 177 -6.19 18.04 3.01
CA LEU A 177 -4.84 17.43 2.94
C LEU A 177 -3.73 18.50 2.99
N ARG A 178 -3.90 19.64 2.32
CA ARG A 178 -2.94 20.77 2.42
C ARG A 178 -2.86 21.32 3.84
N LEU A 179 -3.97 21.37 4.58
CA LEU A 179 -3.96 21.74 5.99
C LEU A 179 -3.21 20.70 6.83
N GLN A 180 -3.48 19.40 6.61
CA GLN A 180 -2.81 18.29 7.27
C GLN A 180 -1.28 18.35 7.10
N LEU A 181 -0.80 18.66 5.90
CA LEU A 181 0.62 18.75 5.54
C LEU A 181 1.45 19.67 6.46
N ASN A 182 0.82 20.65 7.12
CA ASN A 182 1.50 21.52 8.09
C ASN A 182 1.91 20.80 9.39
N SER A 183 1.33 19.63 9.64
CA SER A 183 1.55 18.81 10.85
C SER A 183 2.10 17.42 10.57
N VAL A 184 2.24 17.04 9.28
CA VAL A 184 2.67 15.70 8.90
C VAL A 184 4.11 15.46 9.32
N THR A 185 4.30 14.32 9.97
CA THR A 185 5.61 13.71 10.23
C THR A 185 5.72 12.43 9.42
N ALA A 186 6.96 12.00 9.17
CA ALA A 186 7.25 10.86 8.33
C ALA A 186 8.31 9.94 8.94
N LYS A 187 8.21 8.67 8.62
CA LYS A 187 9.19 7.62 8.88
C LYS A 187 9.41 6.87 7.57
N GLN A 188 10.65 6.78 7.12
CA GLN A 188 10.97 5.97 5.95
C GLN A 188 10.87 4.49 6.34
N ILE A 189 10.04 3.74 5.61
CA ILE A 189 9.73 2.34 5.91
C ILE A 189 10.33 1.38 4.87
N PHE A 190 10.73 1.88 3.69
CA PHE A 190 11.45 1.09 2.67
C PHE A 190 12.64 1.86 2.10
N GLU A 191 13.64 1.12 1.59
CA GLU A 191 14.86 1.69 0.99
C GLU A 191 14.59 2.47 -0.31
N ASP A 192 13.49 2.17 -1.00
CA ASP A 192 13.04 2.88 -2.21
C ASP A 192 12.67 4.35 -1.92
N GLY A 193 12.44 4.71 -0.65
CA GLY A 193 12.08 6.06 -0.22
C GLY A 193 10.65 6.18 0.29
N THR A 194 9.86 5.10 0.24
CA THR A 194 8.49 5.07 0.75
C THR A 194 8.41 5.45 2.22
N LEU A 195 7.45 6.32 2.55
CA LEU A 195 7.27 6.92 3.86
C LEU A 195 5.94 6.54 4.47
N ALA A 196 5.96 6.01 5.70
CA ALA A 196 4.78 6.11 6.56
C ALA A 196 4.62 7.58 6.99
N LEU A 197 3.38 8.07 6.96
CA LEU A 197 3.01 9.44 7.32
C LEU A 197 2.12 9.42 8.55
N GLN A 198 2.32 10.38 9.45
CA GLN A 198 1.45 10.60 10.59
C GLN A 198 1.02 12.06 10.63
N CYS A 199 -0.29 12.27 10.57
CA CYS A 199 -0.90 13.58 10.67
C CYS A 199 -1.17 13.96 12.14
N GLY A 200 -0.79 15.18 12.53
CA GLY A 200 -1.07 15.72 13.87
C GLY A 200 -2.42 16.44 13.98
N LEU A 201 -3.16 16.61 12.88
CA LEU A 201 -4.48 17.21 12.86
C LEU A 201 -5.59 16.16 12.91
N THR A 202 -6.77 16.59 13.38
CA THR A 202 -7.93 15.71 13.57
C THR A 202 -9.02 15.89 12.51
N HIS A 203 -8.79 16.71 11.47
CA HIS A 203 -9.78 16.96 10.42
C HIS A 203 -9.55 16.00 9.24
N PRO A 204 -10.43 15.02 9.02
CA PRO A 204 -10.30 14.10 7.90
C PRO A 204 -10.61 14.80 6.58
N ALA A 205 -9.86 14.47 5.54
CA ALA A 205 -10.12 14.86 4.17
C ALA A 205 -11.21 13.97 3.56
N PRO A 206 -12.26 14.54 2.94
CA PRO A 206 -13.32 13.78 2.26
C PRO A 206 -12.85 13.28 0.88
N VAL A 207 -11.79 12.47 0.86
CA VAL A 207 -11.31 11.80 -0.36
C VAL A 207 -12.25 10.65 -0.73
N LYS A 208 -12.33 10.34 -2.03
CA LYS A 208 -13.20 9.28 -2.55
C LYS A 208 -12.48 7.94 -2.74
N SER A 209 -11.15 7.97 -2.81
CA SER A 209 -10.29 6.80 -3.00
C SER A 209 -9.14 6.85 -1.99
N ARG A 210 -8.51 5.69 -1.75
CA ARG A 210 -7.28 5.60 -0.95
C ARG A 210 -6.17 6.46 -1.53
N VAL A 211 -6.04 6.43 -2.85
CA VAL A 211 -5.05 7.15 -3.62
C VAL A 211 -5.78 8.25 -4.37
N PRO A 212 -6.09 9.39 -3.71
CA PRO A 212 -6.79 10.50 -4.36
C PRO A 212 -5.92 11.19 -5.42
N VAL A 213 -4.60 10.99 -5.37
CA VAL A 213 -3.67 11.55 -6.34
C VAL A 213 -2.40 10.72 -6.44
N GLU A 214 -1.85 10.69 -7.64
CA GLU A 214 -0.63 9.99 -7.98
C GLU A 214 0.21 10.81 -8.96
N GLY A 215 1.47 10.45 -9.10
CA GLY A 215 2.32 10.99 -10.14
C GLY A 215 3.32 9.98 -10.66
N GLU A 216 3.81 10.24 -11.86
CA GLU A 216 4.84 9.42 -12.51
C GLU A 216 6.09 10.28 -12.79
N CYS A 217 7.26 9.67 -12.62
CA CYS A 217 8.52 10.23 -13.13
C CYS A 217 9.39 9.11 -13.71
N ARG A 218 10.56 9.46 -14.28
CA ARG A 218 11.53 8.48 -14.79
C ARG A 218 12.74 8.36 -13.88
N ASP A 219 13.16 7.13 -13.65
CA ASP A 219 14.45 6.80 -13.05
C ASP A 219 15.61 7.15 -14.02
N ALA A 220 16.85 7.06 -13.54
CA ALA A 220 18.06 7.33 -14.35
C ALA A 220 18.21 6.38 -15.55
N ASP A 221 17.69 5.16 -15.45
CA ASP A 221 17.66 4.19 -16.55
C ASP A 221 16.45 4.35 -17.48
N GLY A 222 15.57 5.32 -17.21
CA GLY A 222 14.38 5.62 -17.99
C GLY A 222 13.14 4.80 -17.59
N GLY A 223 13.26 3.88 -16.63
CA GLY A 223 12.13 3.12 -16.09
C GLY A 223 11.12 4.02 -15.36
N PRO A 224 9.81 3.75 -15.45
CA PRO A 224 8.80 4.53 -14.77
C PRO A 224 8.86 4.29 -13.25
N ILE A 225 8.70 5.38 -12.50
CA ILE A 225 8.48 5.35 -11.05
C ILE A 225 7.14 6.02 -10.78
N SER A 226 6.23 5.29 -10.14
CA SER A 226 4.97 5.82 -9.62
C SER A 226 5.16 6.31 -8.19
N VAL A 227 4.48 7.40 -7.86
CA VAL A 227 4.42 7.98 -6.53
C VAL A 227 2.95 8.14 -6.13
N PHE A 228 2.52 7.41 -5.12
CA PHE A 228 1.14 7.41 -4.64
C PHE A 228 1.03 8.09 -3.28
N LEU A 229 0.04 8.97 -3.11
CA LEU A 229 -0.34 9.46 -1.78
C LEU A 229 -1.50 8.61 -1.27
N HIS A 230 -1.26 7.74 -0.29
CA HIS A 230 -2.33 7.02 0.38
C HIS A 230 -2.93 7.85 1.52
N VAL A 231 -4.25 7.89 1.55
CA VAL A 231 -5.09 8.53 2.55
C VAL A 231 -6.00 7.46 3.15
N VAL A 232 -5.94 7.29 4.47
CA VAL A 232 -6.72 6.29 5.21
C VAL A 232 -7.56 7.01 6.26
N ASP A 233 -8.85 6.71 6.32
CA ASP A 233 -9.82 7.41 7.19
C ASP A 233 -9.79 8.95 7.03
N GLY A 234 -9.41 9.43 5.84
CA GLY A 234 -9.24 10.85 5.54
C GLY A 234 -7.93 11.47 6.00
N PHE A 235 -6.95 10.70 6.47
CA PHE A 235 -5.64 11.22 6.91
C PHE A 235 -4.51 10.73 6.01
N MET A 236 -3.54 11.60 5.72
CA MET A 236 -2.30 11.19 5.04
C MET A 236 -1.64 10.04 5.80
N ASN A 237 -1.47 8.92 5.12
CA ASN A 237 -1.02 7.67 5.72
C ASN A 237 0.31 7.20 5.13
N GLU A 238 0.49 7.31 3.81
CA GLU A 238 1.70 6.82 3.15
C GLU A 238 2.02 7.65 1.91
N LEU A 239 3.31 7.88 1.67
CA LEU A 239 3.83 8.28 0.37
C LEU A 239 4.58 7.08 -0.20
N GLU A 240 3.92 6.33 -1.07
CA GLU A 240 4.47 5.11 -1.67
C GLU A 240 5.25 5.46 -2.93
N ILE A 241 6.43 4.85 -3.09
CA ILE A 241 7.29 5.00 -4.26
C ILE A 241 7.51 3.61 -4.86
N VAL A 242 7.06 3.41 -6.09
CA VAL A 242 7.09 2.10 -6.76
C VAL A 242 7.81 2.20 -8.10
N LYS A 243 8.78 1.30 -8.31
CA LYS A 243 9.33 1.01 -9.64
C LYS A 243 8.89 -0.41 -10.03
N TYR A 244 8.03 -0.52 -11.05
CA TYR A 244 7.35 -1.78 -11.37
C TYR A 244 8.26 -2.92 -11.85
N ASP A 245 9.47 -2.61 -12.34
CA ASP A 245 10.45 -3.65 -12.68
C ASP A 245 11.20 -4.20 -11.46
N HIS A 246 10.89 -3.67 -10.27
CA HIS A 246 11.49 -4.01 -8.97
C HIS A 246 13.02 -3.83 -8.91
N SER A 247 13.60 -3.18 -9.90
CA SER A 247 15.01 -2.81 -9.88
C SER A 247 15.21 -1.65 -8.90
N LYS A 248 16.47 -1.45 -8.50
CA LYS A 248 16.82 -0.39 -7.56
C LYS A 248 16.55 0.97 -8.19
N ILE A 249 15.84 1.84 -7.48
CA ILE A 249 15.71 3.25 -7.83
C ILE A 249 17.09 3.92 -7.74
N VAL A 250 17.57 4.43 -8.88
CA VAL A 250 18.87 5.10 -8.97
C VAL A 250 18.73 6.60 -8.72
N LYS A 251 17.68 7.20 -9.27
CA LYS A 251 17.30 8.60 -9.13
C LYS A 251 15.97 8.68 -8.38
N GLN A 252 16.03 9.17 -7.15
CA GLN A 252 14.84 9.41 -6.33
C GLN A 252 13.87 10.40 -6.99
N PRO A 253 12.55 10.22 -6.84
CA PRO A 253 11.55 11.17 -7.33
C PRO A 253 11.81 12.58 -6.79
N SER A 254 11.54 13.57 -7.62
CA SER A 254 11.56 14.97 -7.22
C SER A 254 10.31 15.68 -7.75
N ALA A 255 9.85 16.70 -7.03
CA ALA A 255 8.69 17.48 -7.44
C ALA A 255 8.83 18.11 -8.84
N HIS A 256 10.05 18.42 -9.27
CA HIS A 256 10.32 18.98 -10.60
C HIS A 256 10.04 17.98 -11.72
N ASP A 257 10.37 16.71 -11.52
CA ASP A 257 10.27 15.67 -12.54
C ASP A 257 8.96 14.88 -12.48
N LEU A 258 8.19 15.07 -11.40
CA LEU A 258 6.92 14.39 -11.17
C LEU A 258 5.81 15.01 -12.04
N VAL A 259 5.24 14.20 -12.91
CA VAL A 259 4.02 14.51 -13.66
C VAL A 259 2.85 13.95 -12.88
N VAL A 260 1.97 14.83 -12.38
CA VAL A 260 0.79 14.43 -11.60
C VAL A 260 -0.29 13.94 -12.56
N LEU A 261 -0.88 12.78 -12.22
CA LEU A 261 -1.96 12.17 -12.98
C LEU A 261 -3.27 12.44 -12.21
N VAL A 262 -4.26 13.02 -12.89
CA VAL A 262 -5.61 13.32 -12.37
C VAL A 262 -6.67 12.96 -13.39
#